data_AF-A0A7C3NA03-F1
#
_entry.id   AF-A0A7C3NA03-F1
#
_cell.length_a   1.000
_cell.length_b   1.000
_cell.length_c   1.000
_cell.angle_alpha   90.00
_cell.angle_beta   90.00
_cell.angle_gamma   90.00
#
_symmetry.space_group_name_H-M   'P 1'
#
loop_
_entity.id
_entity.type
_entity.pdbx_description
1 polymer ?
#
loop_
_entity_poly.entity_id
_entity_poly.type
_entity_poly.pdbx_seq_one_letter_code
_entity_poly.pdbx_strand_id
1 'polypeptide(L)'
;MLSKEDYLVIKTLNQRGVYLKDIAQELGVHPKTVSRALKRGHAPQGRRRQRASKLDQYRALVDQLLAQGVWNAVVIYRELQQHGYDGKLTILRDYIRPKRALRAGRATVRFETSPGQQLQSDWGEIETLIAGQPVKVYFQVNTLSYSRRFHFWGTDRLDAEHTYEGLIRSLEYFGGVPQEVLVDNQKSAVLANNGRGQVRFNERFVDLAGQYGFVPKACRPYRAQTKGKDERMVGYIKHHFFVRYRSFESWAHLNQVAEQWLAQEADQRLHGTVREVVAVRFEREAVSLGPLPAQRYDTSYYETRQVSWDGYIEVRGNRYSVPAEWVGRTVTVRIGLDERLRVYAGEALVAQHQLQARQHGWVSVPEHHAALWQATLKVEPRPLQVYEEVAQWN
;
A
#
# COMPACT_ATOMS: atom_id res chain seq x y z
N MET A 1 49.58 -2.20 -5.99
CA MET A 1 50.41 -1.24 -6.74
C MET A 1 51.85 -1.50 -6.32
N LEU A 2 52.80 -1.59 -7.25
CA LEU A 2 54.20 -1.84 -6.92
C LEU A 2 54.76 -0.71 -6.04
N SER A 3 55.37 -1.08 -4.92
CA SER A 3 56.11 -0.20 -4.03
C SER A 3 57.51 0.10 -4.59
N LYS A 4 58.26 1.00 -3.92
CA LYS A 4 59.68 1.22 -4.25
C LYS A 4 60.53 -0.01 -3.93
N GLU A 5 60.15 -0.75 -2.88
CA GLU A 5 60.80 -1.98 -2.45
C GLU A 5 60.54 -3.10 -3.46
N ASP A 6 59.30 -3.26 -3.92
CA ASP A 6 58.92 -4.25 -4.94
C ASP A 6 59.69 -4.00 -6.24
N TYR A 7 59.91 -2.73 -6.60
CA TYR A 7 60.72 -2.38 -7.78
C TYR A 7 62.20 -2.77 -7.62
N LEU A 8 62.77 -2.60 -6.44
CA LEU A 8 64.14 -3.02 -6.15
C LEU A 8 64.26 -4.54 -6.25
N VAL A 9 63.32 -5.28 -5.66
CA VAL A 9 63.24 -6.75 -5.75
C VAL A 9 63.15 -7.21 -7.20
N ILE A 10 62.27 -6.60 -8.01
CA ILE A 10 62.17 -6.88 -9.45
C ILE A 10 63.52 -6.66 -10.17
N LYS A 11 64.20 -5.54 -9.88
CA LYS A 11 65.48 -5.21 -10.52
C LYS A 11 66.58 -6.21 -10.15
N THR A 12 66.69 -6.55 -8.86
CA THR A 12 67.70 -7.48 -8.35
C THR A 12 67.49 -8.90 -8.86
N LEU A 13 66.25 -9.41 -8.86
CA LEU A 13 65.94 -10.75 -9.35
C LEU A 13 66.12 -10.86 -10.88
N ASN A 14 65.76 -9.83 -11.63
CA ASN A 14 65.99 -9.80 -13.08
C ASN A 14 67.49 -9.74 -13.44
N GLN A 15 68.30 -9.02 -12.66
CA GLN A 15 69.77 -9.02 -12.84
C GLN A 15 70.42 -10.37 -12.54
N ARG A 16 69.81 -11.16 -11.65
CA ARG A 16 70.23 -12.53 -11.32
C ARG A 16 69.70 -13.58 -12.31
N GLY A 17 69.02 -13.17 -13.38
CA GLY A 17 68.55 -14.06 -14.44
C GLY A 17 67.26 -14.83 -14.14
N VAL A 18 66.52 -14.46 -13.09
CA VAL A 18 65.22 -15.09 -12.76
C VAL A 18 64.17 -14.73 -13.81
N TYR A 19 63.33 -15.69 -14.22
CA TYR A 19 62.29 -15.45 -15.21
C TYR A 19 61.20 -14.50 -14.69
N LEU A 20 60.69 -13.64 -15.58
CA LEU A 20 59.69 -12.62 -15.23
C LEU A 20 58.39 -13.19 -14.65
N LYS A 21 58.04 -14.44 -14.98
CA LYS A 21 56.85 -15.10 -14.45
C LYS A 21 57.00 -15.46 -12.97
N ASP A 22 58.21 -15.87 -12.57
CA ASP A 22 58.51 -16.29 -11.20
C ASP A 22 58.60 -15.08 -10.28
N ILE A 23 59.25 -14.01 -10.74
CA ILE A 23 59.26 -12.70 -10.05
C ILE A 23 57.83 -12.18 -9.84
N ALA A 24 56.95 -12.40 -10.82
CA ALA A 24 55.56 -11.95 -10.74
C ALA A 24 54.74 -12.77 -9.74
N GLN A 25 54.98 -14.08 -9.67
CA GLN A 25 54.35 -14.98 -8.71
C GLN A 25 54.79 -14.66 -7.27
N GLU A 26 56.08 -14.42 -7.06
CA GLU A 26 56.65 -14.08 -5.74
C GLU A 26 56.10 -12.76 -5.21
N LEU A 27 55.91 -11.77 -6.07
CA LEU A 27 55.35 -10.45 -5.71
C LEU A 27 53.82 -10.39 -5.78
N GLY A 28 53.14 -11.48 -6.14
CA GLY A 28 51.69 -11.52 -6.28
C GLY A 28 51.13 -10.55 -7.33
N VAL A 29 51.89 -10.25 -8.38
CA VAL A 29 51.50 -9.33 -9.47
C VAL A 29 51.47 -10.04 -10.81
N HIS A 30 50.79 -9.45 -11.80
CA HIS A 30 50.77 -10.00 -13.15
C HIS A 30 52.14 -9.86 -13.86
N PRO A 31 52.64 -10.83 -14.66
CA PRO A 31 53.95 -10.74 -15.34
C PRO A 31 54.14 -9.51 -16.23
N LYS A 32 53.06 -9.04 -16.88
CA LYS A 32 53.05 -7.74 -17.61
C LYS A 32 53.40 -6.54 -16.71
N THR A 33 53.11 -6.59 -15.42
CA THR A 33 53.44 -5.53 -14.45
C THR A 33 54.94 -5.49 -14.18
N VAL A 34 55.58 -6.66 -14.02
CA VAL A 34 57.05 -6.78 -13.87
C VAL A 34 57.77 -6.30 -15.13
N SER A 35 57.33 -6.74 -16.30
CA SER A 35 57.86 -6.28 -17.59
C SER A 35 57.73 -4.77 -17.78
N ARG A 36 56.57 -4.18 -17.45
CA ARG A 36 56.37 -2.72 -17.47
C ARG A 36 57.26 -1.98 -16.48
N ALA A 37 57.50 -2.55 -15.30
CA ALA A 37 58.36 -1.96 -14.29
C ALA A 37 59.82 -1.91 -14.77
N LEU A 38 60.35 -3.01 -15.31
CA LEU A 38 61.70 -3.07 -15.88
C LEU A 38 61.85 -2.10 -17.06
N LYS A 39 60.87 -2.06 -17.97
CA LYS A 39 60.86 -1.15 -19.12
C LYS A 39 60.81 0.33 -18.71
N ARG A 40 60.15 0.66 -17.60
CA ARG A 40 60.07 2.03 -17.07
C ARG A 40 61.41 2.51 -16.51
N GLY A 41 62.33 1.63 -16.11
CA GLY A 41 63.71 1.98 -15.75
C GLY A 41 63.90 2.79 -14.45
N HIS A 42 62.83 3.17 -13.75
CA HIS A 42 62.88 3.83 -12.45
C HIS A 42 61.76 3.36 -11.52
N ALA A 43 61.98 3.51 -10.21
CA ALA A 43 60.98 3.17 -9.19
C ALA A 43 59.68 3.98 -9.38
N PRO A 44 58.50 3.41 -9.05
CA PRO A 44 57.23 4.12 -9.16
C PRO A 44 57.25 5.41 -8.32
N GLN A 45 57.10 6.56 -9.00
CA GLN A 45 57.05 7.87 -8.36
C GLN A 45 55.65 8.11 -7.78
N GLY A 46 55.50 7.91 -6.47
CA GLY A 46 54.41 8.45 -5.63
C GLY A 46 52.97 8.05 -5.98
N ARG A 47 52.07 8.19 -5.00
CA ARG A 47 50.62 8.02 -5.24
C ARG A 47 50.15 9.02 -6.29
N ARG A 48 49.40 8.54 -7.28
CA ARG A 48 48.70 9.39 -8.28
C ARG A 48 47.97 10.51 -7.54
N ARG A 49 48.29 11.78 -7.82
CA ARG A 49 47.58 12.95 -7.28
C ARG A 49 46.08 12.71 -7.48
N GLN A 50 45.31 12.72 -6.39
CA GLN A 50 43.85 12.67 -6.50
C GLN A 50 43.42 13.89 -7.31
N ARG A 51 42.72 13.65 -8.42
CA ARG A 51 42.18 14.74 -9.24
C ARG A 51 41.19 15.53 -8.38
N ALA A 52 41.24 16.85 -8.47
CA ALA A 52 40.23 17.70 -7.85
C ALA A 52 38.84 17.25 -8.32
N SER A 53 37.94 17.01 -7.37
CA SER A 53 36.55 16.68 -7.67
C SER A 53 35.82 17.96 -8.06
N LYS A 54 34.89 17.85 -9.01
CA LYS A 54 33.99 18.96 -9.37
C LYS A 54 33.22 19.52 -8.15
N LEU A 55 33.07 18.71 -7.10
CA LEU A 55 32.39 19.11 -5.86
C LEU A 55 33.27 19.98 -4.96
N ASP A 56 34.59 20.03 -5.16
CA ASP A 56 35.53 20.63 -4.22
C ASP A 56 35.23 22.11 -3.92
N GLN A 57 34.88 22.88 -4.95
CA GLN A 57 34.49 24.29 -4.83
C GLN A 57 33.15 24.52 -4.10
N TYR A 58 32.30 23.48 -3.99
CA TYR A 58 30.97 23.54 -3.39
C TYR A 58 30.89 22.90 -2.01
N ARG A 59 31.98 22.28 -1.52
CA ARG A 59 32.00 21.55 -0.24
C ARG A 59 31.57 22.41 0.94
N ALA A 60 31.99 23.67 0.99
CA ALA A 60 31.63 24.61 2.05
C ALA A 60 30.12 24.90 2.07
N LEU A 61 29.52 25.12 0.89
CA LEU A 61 28.08 25.31 0.74
C LEU A 61 27.30 24.05 1.14
N VAL A 62 27.77 22.87 0.73
CA VAL A 62 27.17 21.60 1.17
C VAL A 62 27.20 21.48 2.70
N ASP A 63 28.34 21.80 3.32
CA ASP A 63 28.50 21.69 4.77
C ASP A 63 27.64 22.71 5.53
N GLN A 64 27.48 23.92 4.98
CA GLN A 64 26.55 24.93 5.49
C GLN A 64 25.09 24.44 5.42
N LEU A 65 24.65 23.88 4.29
CA LEU A 65 23.30 23.34 4.13
C LEU A 65 23.05 22.14 5.07
N LEU A 66 24.06 21.30 5.27
CA LEU A 66 24.00 20.19 6.24
C LEU A 66 23.88 20.72 7.69
N ALA A 67 24.62 21.77 8.04
CA ALA A 67 24.54 22.43 9.35
C ALA A 67 23.16 23.09 9.58
N GLN A 68 22.53 23.60 8.53
CA GLN A 68 21.15 24.11 8.54
C GLN A 68 20.08 22.99 8.58
N GLY A 69 20.49 21.72 8.60
CA GLY A 69 19.58 20.58 8.73
C GLY A 69 19.01 20.04 7.41
N VAL A 70 19.50 20.52 6.26
CA VAL A 70 19.10 20.02 4.94
C VAL A 70 19.89 18.76 4.60
N TRP A 71 19.33 17.57 4.82
CA TRP A 71 20.02 16.28 4.59
C TRP A 71 19.63 15.55 3.29
N ASN A 72 18.71 16.14 2.52
CA ASN A 72 18.25 15.57 1.26
C ASN A 72 19.25 15.92 0.14
N ALA A 73 19.96 14.89 -0.34
CA ALA A 73 20.98 15.06 -1.38
C ALA A 73 20.42 15.60 -2.71
N VAL A 74 19.14 15.38 -3.03
CA VAL A 74 18.51 15.91 -4.24
C VAL A 74 18.24 17.41 -4.10
N VAL A 75 17.85 17.86 -2.91
CA VAL A 75 17.63 19.29 -2.60
C VAL A 75 18.95 20.04 -2.66
N ILE A 76 19.99 19.54 -1.96
CA ILE A 76 21.33 20.11 -2.03
C ILE A 76 21.85 20.11 -3.48
N TYR A 77 21.61 19.05 -4.24
CA TYR A 77 22.04 19.00 -5.64
C TYR A 77 21.42 20.09 -6.51
N ARG A 78 20.11 20.33 -6.37
CA ARG A 78 19.42 21.41 -7.08
C ARG A 78 19.96 22.78 -6.68
N GLU A 79 20.21 23.00 -5.39
CA GLU A 79 20.84 24.21 -4.88
C GLU A 79 22.22 24.42 -5.51
N LEU A 80 23.06 23.37 -5.51
CA LEU A 80 24.38 23.44 -6.13
C LEU A 80 24.30 23.74 -7.63
N GLN A 81 23.32 23.18 -8.35
CA GLN A 81 23.11 23.46 -9.78
C GLN A 81 22.77 24.94 -10.03
N GLN A 82 22.01 25.59 -9.14
CA GLN A 82 21.75 27.03 -9.23
C GLN A 82 23.02 27.86 -9.03
N HIS A 83 23.98 27.35 -8.26
CA HIS A 83 25.32 27.93 -8.07
C HIS A 83 26.35 27.44 -9.12
N GLY A 84 25.90 26.84 -10.23
CA GLY A 84 26.74 26.46 -11.37
C GLY A 84 27.40 25.08 -11.28
N TYR A 85 26.97 24.21 -10.36
CA TYR A 85 27.53 22.86 -10.24
C TYR A 85 27.08 21.96 -11.41
N ASP A 86 28.04 21.47 -12.18
CA ASP A 86 27.84 20.59 -13.34
C ASP A 86 28.24 19.12 -13.07
N GLY A 87 28.47 18.76 -11.81
CA GLY A 87 28.84 17.41 -11.40
C GLY A 87 27.66 16.46 -11.25
N LYS A 88 27.94 15.17 -11.07
CA LYS A 88 26.91 14.14 -10.88
C LYS A 88 26.44 14.07 -9.43
N LEU A 89 25.15 13.85 -9.21
CA LEU A 89 24.54 13.63 -7.89
C LEU A 89 25.22 12.52 -7.06
N THR A 90 25.81 11.52 -7.71
CA THR A 90 26.57 10.45 -7.05
C THR A 90 27.78 10.99 -6.27
N ILE A 91 28.50 11.97 -6.81
CA ILE A 91 29.66 12.60 -6.15
C ILE A 91 29.22 13.30 -4.85
N LEU A 92 28.07 13.98 -4.89
CA LEU A 92 27.48 14.61 -3.72
C LEU A 92 27.01 13.57 -2.68
N ARG A 93 26.39 12.47 -3.13
CA ARG A 93 25.96 11.39 -2.23
C ARG A 93 27.14 10.74 -1.52
N ASP A 94 28.24 10.50 -2.22
CA ASP A 94 29.47 9.93 -1.65
C ASP A 94 30.10 10.88 -0.62
N TYR A 95 30.05 12.19 -0.87
CA TYR A 95 30.53 13.21 0.08
C TYR A 95 29.65 13.33 1.34
N ILE A 96 28.33 13.26 1.20
CA ILE A 96 27.38 13.35 2.33
C ILE A 96 27.35 12.07 3.16
N ARG A 97 27.54 10.89 2.54
CA ARG A 97 27.41 9.57 3.19
C ARG A 97 28.15 9.44 4.54
N PRO A 98 29.46 9.75 4.65
CA PRO A 98 30.16 9.66 5.93
C PRO A 98 29.67 10.69 6.97
N LYS A 99 29.15 11.84 6.52
CA LYS A 99 28.67 12.93 7.39
C LYS A 99 27.29 12.63 8.00
N ARG A 100 26.57 11.62 7.54
CA ARG A 100 25.27 11.23 8.10
C ARG A 100 25.33 10.82 9.58
N ALA A 101 26.50 10.41 10.07
CA ALA A 101 26.72 10.14 11.49
C ALA A 101 26.68 11.42 12.36
N LEU A 102 26.98 12.59 11.77
CA LEU A 102 26.94 13.90 12.43
C LEU A 102 25.54 14.50 12.51
N ARG A 103 24.57 13.90 11.79
CA ARG A 103 23.17 14.31 11.90
C ARG A 103 22.74 14.09 13.34
N ALA A 104 22.41 15.18 14.04
CA ALA A 104 21.80 15.12 15.36
C ALA A 104 20.66 14.09 15.30
N GLY A 105 20.86 12.95 15.96
CA GLY A 105 19.85 11.92 16.03
C GLY A 105 18.62 12.57 16.66
N ARG A 106 17.50 12.62 15.94
CA ARG A 106 16.23 12.86 16.62
C ARG A 106 16.05 11.68 17.56
N ALA A 107 16.33 11.90 18.85
CA ALA A 107 16.03 10.96 19.90
C ALA A 107 14.55 10.63 19.79
N THR A 108 14.28 9.48 19.21
CA THR A 108 12.93 8.96 19.00
C THR A 108 12.86 7.75 19.89
N VAL A 109 12.08 7.85 20.96
CA VAL A 109 11.74 6.68 21.77
C VAL A 109 10.97 5.74 20.86
N ARG A 110 11.56 4.59 20.55
CA ARG A 110 10.88 3.55 19.77
C ARG A 110 9.98 2.79 20.72
N PHE A 111 8.68 2.91 20.50
CA PHE A 111 7.67 2.16 21.25
C PHE A 111 7.58 0.74 20.69
N GLU A 112 8.11 -0.22 21.44
CA GLU A 112 7.88 -1.64 21.20
C GLU A 112 6.67 -2.09 21.99
N THR A 113 5.88 -2.99 21.41
CA THR A 113 4.66 -3.53 22.01
C THR A 113 4.83 -5.01 22.28
N SER A 114 4.10 -5.53 23.27
CA SER A 114 4.02 -6.96 23.53
C SER A 114 3.40 -7.71 22.33
N PRO A 115 3.64 -9.03 22.22
CA PRO A 115 2.99 -9.86 21.21
C PRO A 115 1.46 -9.72 21.24
N GLY A 116 0.83 -9.56 20.07
CA GLY A 116 -0.62 -9.47 19.92
C GLY A 116 -1.23 -8.17 20.43
N GLN A 117 -0.42 -7.24 20.95
CA GLN A 117 -0.94 -6.03 21.58
C GLN A 117 -1.48 -5.03 20.56
N GLN A 118 -0.77 -4.77 19.46
CA GLN A 118 -1.11 -3.66 18.57
C GLN A 118 -0.87 -3.99 17.10
N LEU A 119 -1.84 -3.62 16.28
CA LEU A 119 -1.72 -3.48 14.84
C LEU A 119 -1.75 -2.01 14.46
N GLN A 120 -0.93 -1.62 13.49
CA GLN A 120 -0.97 -0.29 12.90
C GLN A 120 -1.57 -0.42 11.48
N SER A 121 -2.48 0.49 11.15
CA SER A 121 -3.17 0.52 9.86
C SER A 121 -2.89 1.83 9.13
N ASP A 122 -2.46 1.72 7.88
CA ASP A 122 -2.15 2.85 7.01
C ASP A 122 -2.63 2.64 5.58
N TRP A 123 -2.75 3.73 4.85
CA TRP A 123 -3.09 3.69 3.43
C TRP A 123 -1.92 4.17 2.57
N GLY A 124 -1.68 3.45 1.49
CA GLY A 124 -0.82 3.88 0.40
C GLY A 124 -1.62 4.01 -0.89
N GLU A 125 -1.06 4.76 -1.83
CA GLU A 125 -1.57 4.83 -3.20
C GLU A 125 -0.44 4.69 -4.22
N ILE A 126 -0.71 4.05 -5.36
CA ILE A 126 0.22 3.91 -6.46
C ILE A 126 -0.54 3.80 -7.79
N GLU A 127 0.08 4.22 -8.89
CA GLU A 127 -0.45 3.98 -10.23
C GLU A 127 0.17 2.70 -10.81
N THR A 128 -0.67 1.82 -11.35
CA THR A 128 -0.26 0.57 -12.01
C THR A 128 -1.24 0.22 -13.13
N LEU A 129 -0.95 -0.84 -13.89
CA LEU A 129 -1.88 -1.34 -14.90
C LEU A 129 -2.78 -2.44 -14.32
N ILE A 130 -4.10 -2.32 -14.50
CA ILE A 130 -5.08 -3.39 -14.26
C ILE A 130 -5.89 -3.57 -15.55
N ALA A 131 -5.98 -4.80 -16.05
CA ALA A 131 -6.61 -5.12 -17.34
C ALA A 131 -6.10 -4.24 -18.50
N GLY A 132 -4.80 -3.92 -18.48
CA GLY A 132 -4.15 -3.06 -19.48
C GLY A 132 -4.42 -1.56 -19.34
N GLN A 133 -5.23 -1.13 -18.36
CA GLN A 133 -5.55 0.28 -18.13
C GLN A 133 -4.75 0.87 -16.95
N PRO A 134 -4.21 2.10 -17.07
CA PRO A 134 -3.64 2.82 -15.93
C PRO A 134 -4.72 3.13 -14.90
N VAL A 135 -4.52 2.62 -13.68
CA VAL A 135 -5.46 2.82 -12.58
C VAL A 135 -4.68 3.24 -11.34
N LYS A 136 -5.23 4.21 -10.59
CA LYS A 136 -4.77 4.52 -9.24
C LYS A 136 -5.28 3.45 -8.29
N VAL A 137 -4.37 2.68 -7.72
CA VAL A 137 -4.62 1.67 -6.70
C VAL A 137 -4.39 2.28 -5.33
N TYR A 138 -5.42 2.23 -4.49
CA TYR A 138 -5.27 2.42 -3.05
C TYR A 138 -5.01 1.07 -2.41
N PHE A 139 -4.11 1.02 -1.43
CA PHE A 139 -3.87 -0.22 -0.69
C PHE A 139 -3.76 0.06 0.80
N GLN A 140 -4.51 -0.71 1.58
CA GLN A 140 -4.45 -0.63 3.03
C GLN A 140 -3.37 -1.58 3.52
N VAL A 141 -2.45 -1.08 4.33
CA VAL A 141 -1.37 -1.84 4.95
C VAL A 141 -1.68 -1.98 6.43
N ASN A 142 -1.63 -3.21 6.93
CA ASN A 142 -1.90 -3.52 8.32
C ASN A 142 -0.70 -4.30 8.88
N THR A 143 0.04 -3.69 9.81
CA THR A 143 1.29 -4.27 10.35
C THR A 143 1.15 -4.59 11.84
N LEU A 144 1.47 -5.84 12.22
CA LEU A 144 1.61 -6.25 13.62
C LEU A 144 2.85 -5.62 14.25
N SER A 145 2.64 -4.94 15.37
CA SER A 145 3.64 -4.11 16.04
C SER A 145 4.68 -4.88 16.84
N TYR A 146 4.58 -6.19 16.99
CA TYR A 146 5.64 -7.01 17.60
C TYR A 146 6.43 -7.79 16.54
N SER A 147 5.78 -8.59 15.68
CA SER A 147 6.47 -9.41 14.67
C SER A 147 6.97 -8.64 13.46
N ARG A 148 6.41 -7.46 13.16
CA ARG A 148 6.58 -6.75 11.87
C ARG A 148 6.00 -7.52 10.69
N ARG A 149 5.20 -8.55 10.94
CA ARG A 149 4.36 -9.19 9.92
C ARG A 149 3.30 -8.19 9.49
N PHE A 150 3.04 -8.13 8.20
CA PHE A 150 2.06 -7.22 7.65
C PHE A 150 1.28 -7.90 6.55
N HIS A 151 0.09 -7.38 6.30
CA HIS A 151 -0.76 -7.74 5.18
C HIS A 151 -1.15 -6.44 4.47
N PHE A 152 -1.37 -6.51 3.16
CA PHE A 152 -1.96 -5.39 2.44
C PHE A 152 -2.98 -5.85 1.42
N TRP A 153 -4.00 -5.03 1.22
CA TRP A 153 -5.08 -5.28 0.28
C TRP A 153 -5.25 -4.08 -0.64
N GLY A 154 -5.24 -4.32 -1.96
CA GLY A 154 -5.40 -3.31 -3.00
C GLY A 154 -6.85 -3.20 -3.50
N THR A 155 -7.31 -1.96 -3.68
CA THR A 155 -8.66 -1.58 -4.09
C THR A 155 -8.66 -0.25 -4.89
N ASP A 156 -9.80 0.05 -5.53
CA ASP A 156 -10.07 1.27 -6.27
C ASP A 156 -10.55 2.44 -5.39
N ARG A 157 -10.84 2.21 -4.10
CA ARG A 157 -11.40 3.25 -3.21
C ARG A 157 -10.69 3.41 -1.88
N LEU A 158 -10.83 4.61 -1.33
CA LEU A 158 -10.35 5.01 -0.01
C LEU A 158 -11.53 5.58 0.81
N ASP A 159 -12.37 4.70 1.35
CA ASP A 159 -13.52 5.05 2.18
C ASP A 159 -13.63 4.16 3.44
N ALA A 160 -14.73 4.29 4.18
CA ALA A 160 -14.94 3.58 5.44
C ALA A 160 -15.14 2.07 5.21
N GLU A 161 -16.00 1.71 4.26
CA GLU A 161 -16.34 0.34 3.87
C GLU A 161 -15.09 -0.43 3.45
N HIS A 162 -14.23 0.18 2.63
CA HIS A 162 -12.95 -0.40 2.22
C HIS A 162 -11.94 -0.47 3.38
N THR A 163 -11.94 0.51 4.27
CA THR A 163 -11.11 0.48 5.49
C THR A 163 -11.49 -0.69 6.40
N TYR A 164 -12.79 -0.99 6.53
CA TYR A 164 -13.29 -2.12 7.31
C TYR A 164 -12.93 -3.44 6.65
N GLU A 165 -13.19 -3.56 5.33
CA GLU A 165 -12.89 -4.77 4.58
C GLU A 165 -11.39 -5.10 4.58
N GLY A 166 -10.52 -4.11 4.37
CA GLY A 166 -9.07 -4.35 4.36
C GLY A 166 -8.52 -4.72 5.75
N LEU A 167 -9.11 -4.18 6.83
CA LEU A 167 -8.82 -4.65 8.20
C LEU A 167 -9.24 -6.11 8.37
N ILE A 168 -10.49 -6.45 8.06
CA ILE A 168 -11.04 -7.81 8.19
C ILE A 168 -10.16 -8.81 7.44
N ARG A 169 -9.84 -8.53 6.17
CA ARG A 169 -8.95 -9.37 5.36
C ARG A 169 -7.59 -9.58 6.00
N SER A 170 -7.06 -8.55 6.64
CA SER A 170 -5.77 -8.66 7.32
C SER A 170 -5.85 -9.49 8.60
N LEU A 171 -6.93 -9.35 9.37
CA LEU A 171 -7.19 -10.18 10.55
C LEU A 171 -7.37 -11.65 10.15
N GLU A 172 -8.11 -11.91 9.07
CA GLU A 172 -8.27 -13.23 8.45
C GLU A 172 -6.91 -13.80 8.01
N TYR A 173 -6.07 -12.99 7.35
CA TYR A 173 -4.73 -13.39 6.93
C TYR A 173 -3.80 -13.74 8.11
N PHE A 174 -3.88 -13.00 9.22
CA PHE A 174 -3.12 -13.32 10.43
C PHE A 174 -3.73 -14.49 11.22
N GLY A 175 -4.98 -14.88 10.95
CA GLY A 175 -5.69 -15.91 11.69
C GLY A 175 -6.08 -15.50 13.11
N GLY A 176 -6.17 -14.20 13.40
CA GLY A 176 -6.48 -13.71 14.74
C GLY A 176 -6.52 -12.19 14.87
N VAL A 177 -6.98 -11.72 16.03
CA VAL A 177 -7.24 -10.30 16.31
C VAL A 177 -6.28 -9.75 17.36
N PRO A 178 -5.58 -8.63 17.11
CA PRO A 178 -4.77 -7.96 18.13
C PRO A 178 -5.63 -7.21 19.14
N GLN A 179 -5.09 -6.92 20.32
CA GLN A 179 -5.81 -6.17 21.37
C GLN A 179 -6.16 -4.74 20.93
N GLU A 180 -5.31 -4.11 20.12
CA GLU A 180 -5.47 -2.71 19.71
C GLU A 180 -5.23 -2.55 18.21
N VAL A 181 -6.04 -1.70 17.57
CA VAL A 181 -5.85 -1.28 16.18
C VAL A 181 -5.62 0.22 16.15
N LEU A 182 -4.40 0.62 15.83
CA LEU A 182 -3.99 2.02 15.67
C LEU A 182 -4.22 2.47 14.23
N VAL A 183 -5.20 3.35 14.04
CA VAL A 183 -5.53 3.98 12.75
C VAL A 183 -5.03 5.41 12.68
N ASP A 184 -4.94 5.94 11.46
CA ASP A 184 -4.76 7.38 11.27
C ASP A 184 -6.04 8.19 11.57
N ASN A 185 -5.92 9.50 11.68
CA ASN A 185 -7.03 10.44 11.81
C ASN A 185 -7.82 10.65 10.51
N GLN A 186 -7.84 9.67 9.63
CA GLN A 186 -8.65 9.69 8.42
C GLN A 186 -10.13 9.62 8.77
N LYS A 187 -10.96 10.39 8.04
CA LYS A 187 -12.41 10.48 8.32
C LYS A 187 -13.15 9.14 8.23
N SER A 188 -12.60 8.17 7.49
CA SER A 188 -13.14 6.82 7.40
C SER A 188 -13.17 6.10 8.75
N ALA A 189 -12.24 6.39 9.66
CA ALA A 189 -12.18 5.78 10.98
C ALA A 189 -12.40 6.79 12.12
N VAL A 190 -11.96 8.05 11.95
CA VAL A 190 -11.95 9.09 13.00
C VAL A 190 -12.77 10.30 12.54
N LEU A 191 -13.92 10.52 13.18
CA LEU A 191 -14.78 11.67 12.92
C LEU A 191 -14.25 12.95 13.56
N ALA A 192 -13.66 12.86 14.76
CA ALA A 192 -13.03 13.99 15.43
C ALA A 192 -11.92 13.53 16.39
N ASN A 193 -10.82 14.28 16.45
CA ASN A 193 -9.76 14.07 17.42
C ASN A 193 -9.32 15.41 18.00
N ASN A 194 -9.65 15.68 19.26
CA ASN A 194 -9.34 16.96 19.90
C ASN A 194 -7.92 17.03 20.49
N GLY A 195 -7.09 15.99 20.30
CA GLY A 195 -5.72 15.92 20.80
C GLY A 195 -5.57 15.86 22.33
N ARG A 196 -6.68 15.97 23.08
CA ARG A 196 -6.74 15.91 24.56
C ARG A 196 -7.21 14.56 25.10
N GLY A 197 -7.34 13.55 24.24
CA GLY A 197 -7.67 12.18 24.61
C GLY A 197 -9.11 11.75 24.31
N GLN A 198 -9.97 12.66 23.82
CA GLN A 198 -11.29 12.27 23.30
C GLN A 198 -11.22 12.17 21.78
N VAL A 199 -11.31 10.93 21.29
CA VAL A 199 -11.39 10.59 19.88
C VAL A 199 -12.81 10.09 19.62
N ARG A 200 -13.52 10.72 18.68
CA ARG A 200 -14.80 10.24 18.18
C ARG A 200 -14.52 9.42 16.93
N PHE A 201 -14.67 8.11 17.04
CA PHE A 201 -14.58 7.20 15.91
C PHE A 201 -15.88 7.16 15.11
N ASN A 202 -15.80 6.65 13.88
CA ASN A 202 -16.98 6.32 13.08
C ASN A 202 -17.78 5.21 13.79
N GLU A 203 -19.10 5.33 13.85
CA GLU A 203 -19.98 4.37 14.54
C GLU A 203 -19.78 2.94 14.03
N ARG A 204 -19.72 2.76 12.71
CA ARG A 204 -19.46 1.44 12.10
C ARG A 204 -18.07 0.90 12.43
N PHE A 205 -17.08 1.78 12.64
CA PHE A 205 -15.75 1.35 13.09
C PHE A 205 -15.78 0.87 14.55
N VAL A 206 -16.60 1.49 15.39
CA VAL A 206 -16.84 1.03 16.77
C VAL A 206 -17.58 -0.30 16.77
N ASP A 207 -18.58 -0.48 15.90
CA ASP A 207 -19.30 -1.76 15.76
C ASP A 207 -18.35 -2.88 15.32
N LEU A 208 -17.49 -2.60 14.32
CA LEU A 208 -16.45 -3.52 13.88
C LEU A 208 -15.51 -3.90 15.03
N ALA A 209 -15.05 -2.90 15.79
CA ALA A 209 -14.18 -3.09 16.95
C ALA A 209 -14.83 -3.96 18.03
N GLY A 210 -16.12 -3.74 18.31
CA GLY A 210 -16.91 -4.55 19.24
C GLY A 210 -17.07 -5.99 18.77
N GLN A 211 -17.36 -6.22 17.48
CA GLN A 211 -17.55 -7.57 16.94
C GLN A 211 -16.25 -8.38 16.87
N TYR A 212 -15.13 -7.74 16.52
CA TYR A 212 -13.83 -8.42 16.47
C TYR A 212 -13.07 -8.42 17.81
N GLY A 213 -13.49 -7.61 18.77
CA GLY A 213 -12.90 -7.57 20.12
C GLY A 213 -11.58 -6.81 20.23
N PHE A 214 -11.32 -5.83 19.36
CA PHE A 214 -10.14 -4.96 19.46
C PHE A 214 -10.49 -3.56 19.97
N VAL A 215 -9.52 -2.86 20.56
CA VAL A 215 -9.66 -1.47 21.00
C VAL A 215 -9.18 -0.52 19.90
N PRO A 216 -10.05 0.36 19.35
CA PRO A 216 -9.64 1.33 18.35
C PRO A 216 -8.81 2.44 18.99
N LYS A 217 -7.65 2.74 18.39
CA LYS A 217 -6.78 3.85 18.79
C LYS A 217 -6.52 4.76 17.59
N ALA A 218 -6.52 6.06 17.81
CA ALA A 218 -6.11 7.02 16.80
C ALA A 218 -4.75 7.63 17.14
N CYS A 219 -3.96 7.93 16.11
CA CYS A 219 -2.72 8.65 16.28
C CYS A 219 -2.97 10.03 16.92
N ARG A 220 -2.16 10.41 17.91
CA ARG A 220 -2.24 11.76 18.49
C ARG A 220 -1.90 12.80 17.41
N PRO A 221 -2.72 13.85 17.23
CA PRO A 221 -2.39 14.96 16.36
C PRO A 221 -1.01 15.53 16.76
N TYR A 222 -0.16 15.85 15.77
CA TYR A 222 1.19 16.40 15.98
C TYR A 222 2.25 15.46 16.62
N ARG A 223 1.94 14.17 16.85
CA ARG A 223 2.92 13.11 17.20
C ARG A 223 2.88 11.92 16.23
N ALA A 224 3.16 12.19 14.96
CA ALA A 224 3.25 11.19 13.89
C ALA A 224 4.28 10.07 14.16
N GLN A 225 5.22 10.27 15.10
CA GLN A 225 6.26 9.30 15.45
C GLN A 225 5.74 7.96 15.99
N THR A 226 4.48 7.88 16.43
CA THR A 226 3.88 6.64 16.95
C THR A 226 3.59 5.62 15.82
N LYS A 227 3.38 6.10 14.59
CA LYS A 227 3.02 5.31 13.39
C LYS A 227 4.20 5.03 12.45
N GLY A 228 5.44 5.24 12.90
CA GLY A 228 6.61 5.14 12.04
C GLY A 228 6.92 3.74 11.48
N LYS A 229 6.14 2.71 11.85
CA LYS A 229 6.28 1.33 11.33
C LYS A 229 5.62 1.21 9.95
N ASP A 230 4.41 1.73 9.78
CA ASP A 230 3.65 1.62 8.53
C ASP A 230 4.07 2.61 7.46
N GLU A 231 4.48 3.83 7.81
CA GLU A 231 5.00 4.81 6.82
C GLU A 231 6.18 4.20 6.04
N ARG A 232 6.99 3.38 6.71
CA ARG A 232 8.08 2.62 6.07
C ARG A 232 7.57 1.43 5.28
N MET A 233 6.45 0.82 5.70
CA MET A 233 5.87 -0.34 5.03
C MET A 233 5.19 0.04 3.71
N VAL A 234 4.47 1.16 3.66
CA VAL A 234 3.94 1.73 2.41
C VAL A 234 5.09 1.93 1.40
N GLY A 235 6.20 2.53 1.85
CA GLY A 235 7.40 2.65 1.03
C GLY A 235 8.00 1.31 0.61
N TYR A 236 8.07 0.33 1.51
CA TYR A 236 8.57 -1.01 1.21
C TYR A 236 7.73 -1.70 0.12
N ILE A 237 6.40 -1.67 0.23
CA ILE A 237 5.50 -2.26 -0.76
C ILE A 237 5.69 -1.58 -2.12
N LYS A 238 5.73 -0.24 -2.15
CA LYS A 238 5.97 0.52 -3.38
C LYS A 238 7.30 0.17 -4.06
N HIS A 239 8.37 0.03 -3.28
CA HIS A 239 9.72 -0.16 -3.83
C HIS A 239 10.12 -1.63 -4.05
N HIS A 240 9.37 -2.59 -3.51
CA HIS A 240 9.64 -4.02 -3.70
C HIS A 240 8.54 -4.70 -4.52
N PHE A 241 7.31 -4.72 -4.03
CA PHE A 241 6.20 -5.40 -4.69
C PHE A 241 5.86 -4.74 -6.03
N PHE A 242 5.50 -3.45 -6.03
CA PHE A 242 5.07 -2.76 -7.26
C PHE A 242 6.21 -2.42 -8.24
N VAL A 243 7.48 -2.51 -7.81
CA VAL A 243 8.61 -2.44 -8.74
C VAL A 243 8.76 -3.74 -9.53
N ARG A 244 8.44 -4.87 -8.91
CA ARG A 244 8.51 -6.21 -9.50
C ARG A 244 7.26 -6.55 -10.32
N TYR A 245 6.07 -6.28 -9.76
CA TYR A 245 4.78 -6.54 -10.39
C TYR A 245 4.13 -5.21 -10.80
N ARG A 246 4.09 -4.95 -12.11
CA ARG A 246 3.68 -3.64 -12.68
C ARG A 246 2.36 -3.67 -13.45
N SER A 247 1.78 -4.86 -13.61
CA SER A 247 0.55 -5.07 -14.37
C SER A 247 -0.19 -6.29 -13.84
N PHE A 248 -1.51 -6.18 -13.75
CA PHE A 248 -2.38 -7.24 -13.27
C PHE A 248 -3.57 -7.43 -14.21
N GLU A 249 -4.09 -8.64 -14.32
CA GLU A 249 -5.27 -8.93 -15.14
C GLU A 249 -6.57 -8.40 -14.52
N SER A 250 -6.65 -8.39 -13.19
CA SER A 250 -7.81 -7.92 -12.43
C SER A 250 -7.42 -7.52 -11.00
N TRP A 251 -8.36 -6.92 -10.26
CA TRP A 251 -8.21 -6.68 -8.81
C TRP A 251 -8.00 -7.97 -8.02
N ALA A 252 -8.65 -9.06 -8.41
CA ALA A 252 -8.46 -10.37 -7.79
C ALA A 252 -7.04 -10.87 -8.02
N HIS A 253 -6.54 -10.77 -9.25
CA HIS A 253 -5.16 -11.15 -9.58
C HIS A 253 -4.11 -10.32 -8.80
N LEU A 254 -4.32 -9.00 -8.66
CA LEU A 254 -3.45 -8.15 -7.85
C LEU A 254 -3.33 -8.67 -6.42
N ASN A 255 -4.46 -8.94 -5.78
CA ASN A 255 -4.48 -9.36 -4.37
C ASN A 255 -3.95 -10.80 -4.19
N GLN A 256 -4.19 -11.69 -5.16
CA GLN A 256 -3.61 -13.04 -5.14
C GLN A 256 -2.07 -13.00 -5.24
N VAL A 257 -1.52 -12.18 -6.15
CA VAL A 257 -0.07 -12.01 -6.29
C VAL A 257 0.53 -11.35 -5.05
N ALA A 258 -0.19 -10.41 -4.44
CA ALA A 258 0.20 -9.78 -3.17
C ALA A 258 0.35 -10.81 -2.05
N GLU A 259 -0.66 -11.67 -1.83
CA GLU A 259 -0.63 -12.70 -0.79
C GLU A 259 0.50 -13.73 -1.02
N GLN A 260 0.73 -14.13 -2.28
CA GLN A 260 1.85 -15.01 -2.63
C GLN A 260 3.20 -14.38 -2.30
N TRP A 261 3.40 -13.11 -2.68
CA TRP A 261 4.62 -12.38 -2.39
C TRP A 261 4.84 -12.16 -0.88
N LEU A 262 3.77 -11.89 -0.14
CA LEU A 262 3.82 -11.77 1.31
C LEU A 262 4.37 -13.07 1.94
N ALA A 263 3.81 -14.21 1.58
CA ALA A 263 4.21 -15.51 2.13
C ALA A 263 5.63 -15.95 1.73
N GLN A 264 6.01 -15.73 0.46
CA GLN A 264 7.26 -16.24 -0.10
C GLN A 264 8.47 -15.33 0.16
N GLU A 265 8.26 -14.01 0.26
CA GLU A 265 9.35 -13.05 0.33
C GLU A 265 9.26 -12.14 1.54
N ALA A 266 8.11 -11.50 1.76
CA ALA A 266 7.99 -10.47 2.79
C ALA A 266 8.07 -11.07 4.21
N ASP A 267 7.47 -12.24 4.42
CA ASP A 267 7.49 -12.97 5.69
C ASP A 267 8.83 -13.68 5.93
N GLN A 268 9.53 -14.09 4.87
CA GLN A 268 10.83 -14.77 4.95
C GLN A 268 12.02 -13.81 5.16
N ARG A 269 11.79 -12.49 5.08
CA ARG A 269 12.87 -11.50 5.22
C ARG A 269 13.42 -11.45 6.64
N LEU A 270 14.73 -11.28 6.75
CA LEU A 270 15.39 -10.91 8.00
C LEU A 270 15.13 -9.41 8.28
N HIS A 271 14.34 -9.10 9.30
CA HIS A 271 13.96 -7.72 9.58
C HIS A 271 15.05 -6.97 10.35
N GLY A 272 15.63 -5.92 9.77
CA GLY A 272 16.83 -5.26 10.30
C GLY A 272 16.73 -4.66 11.71
N THR A 273 15.53 -4.31 12.20
CA THR A 273 15.34 -3.82 13.58
C THR A 273 15.31 -4.93 14.63
N VAL A 274 14.50 -5.97 14.40
CA VAL A 274 14.33 -7.09 15.33
C VAL A 274 15.39 -8.17 15.14
N ARG A 275 16.17 -8.09 14.03
CA ARG A 275 17.24 -9.01 13.64
C ARG A 275 16.80 -10.47 13.58
N GLU A 276 15.58 -10.68 13.12
CA GLU A 276 14.93 -11.98 13.06
C GLU A 276 14.05 -12.08 11.82
N VAL A 277 13.82 -13.30 11.36
CA VAL A 277 12.89 -13.58 10.28
C VAL A 277 11.46 -13.28 10.74
N VAL A 278 10.71 -12.54 9.93
CA VAL A 278 9.37 -12.07 10.29
C VAL A 278 8.42 -13.24 10.58
N ALA A 279 8.42 -14.28 9.73
CA ALA A 279 7.61 -15.48 9.91
C ALA A 279 7.88 -16.17 11.25
N VAL A 280 9.15 -16.45 11.55
CA VAL A 280 9.58 -17.07 12.83
C VAL A 280 9.15 -16.22 14.02
N ARG A 281 9.28 -14.89 13.89
CA ARG A 281 8.86 -13.99 14.96
C ARG A 281 7.34 -13.99 15.16
N PHE A 282 6.58 -14.12 14.08
CA PHE A 282 5.12 -14.18 14.09
C PHE A 282 4.57 -15.45 14.75
N GLU A 283 5.24 -16.60 14.64
CA GLU A 283 4.80 -17.83 15.32
C GLU A 283 4.61 -17.65 16.84
N ARG A 284 5.49 -16.86 17.47
CA ARG A 284 5.37 -16.50 18.89
C ARG A 284 4.29 -15.45 19.18
N GLU A 285 3.91 -14.67 18.17
CA GLU A 285 2.84 -13.67 18.29
C GLU A 285 1.46 -14.28 18.04
N ALA A 286 1.35 -15.25 17.14
CA ALA A 286 0.08 -15.85 16.72
C ALA A 286 -0.72 -16.40 17.92
N VAL A 287 -0.04 -17.02 18.88
CA VAL A 287 -0.67 -17.56 20.10
C VAL A 287 -1.22 -16.48 21.06
N SER A 288 -0.83 -15.22 20.86
CA SER A 288 -1.29 -14.07 21.65
C SER A 288 -2.40 -13.27 20.96
N LEU A 289 -2.80 -13.66 19.74
CA LEU A 289 -3.93 -13.06 19.05
C LEU A 289 -5.25 -13.65 19.58
N GLY A 290 -6.27 -12.82 19.68
CA GLY A 290 -7.64 -13.24 19.96
C GLY A 290 -8.27 -13.99 18.78
N PRO A 291 -9.36 -14.74 19.02
CA PRO A 291 -10.05 -15.47 17.97
C PRO A 291 -10.74 -14.53 16.97
N LEU A 292 -10.90 -14.99 15.73
CA LEU A 292 -11.79 -14.34 14.77
C LEU A 292 -13.26 -14.60 15.15
N PRO A 293 -14.18 -13.64 14.92
CA PRO A 293 -15.60 -13.86 15.15
C PRO A 293 -16.16 -14.93 14.19
N ALA A 294 -17.18 -15.66 14.63
CA ALA A 294 -17.84 -16.70 13.82
C ALA A 294 -18.55 -16.12 12.58
N GLN A 295 -19.08 -14.90 12.70
CA GLN A 295 -19.70 -14.18 11.60
C GLN A 295 -18.84 -12.98 11.23
N ARG A 296 -18.64 -12.80 9.92
CA ARG A 296 -17.94 -11.65 9.34
C ARG A 296 -18.80 -10.39 9.46
N TYR A 297 -18.20 -9.27 9.83
CA TYR A 297 -18.90 -7.97 9.85
C TYR A 297 -19.31 -7.57 8.42
N ASP A 298 -20.52 -7.03 8.27
CA ASP A 298 -21.06 -6.59 6.99
C ASP A 298 -20.47 -5.23 6.62
N THR A 299 -19.57 -5.23 5.63
CA THR A 299 -18.87 -4.05 5.11
C THR A 299 -19.64 -3.34 4.00
N SER A 300 -20.86 -3.79 3.66
CA SER A 300 -21.68 -3.18 2.62
C SER A 300 -21.97 -1.70 2.91
N TYR A 301 -22.16 -0.90 1.86
CA TYR A 301 -22.74 0.43 2.01
C TYR A 301 -24.21 0.30 2.40
N TYR A 302 -24.69 1.17 3.29
CA TYR A 302 -26.08 1.21 3.72
C TYR A 302 -26.74 2.48 3.21
N GLU A 303 -27.84 2.32 2.48
CA GLU A 303 -28.66 3.42 1.97
C GLU A 303 -30.14 3.10 2.21
N THR A 304 -30.97 4.11 2.37
CA THR A 304 -32.43 3.95 2.36
C THR A 304 -32.98 4.50 1.05
N ARG A 305 -33.87 3.74 0.41
CA ARG A 305 -34.53 4.14 -0.85
C ARG A 305 -36.03 3.99 -0.71
N GLN A 306 -36.79 4.91 -1.30
CA GLN A 306 -38.22 4.72 -1.47
C GLN A 306 -38.46 3.95 -2.77
N VAL A 307 -39.30 2.91 -2.71
CA VAL A 307 -39.73 2.20 -3.91
C VAL A 307 -40.72 3.08 -4.66
N SER A 308 -40.37 3.44 -5.88
CA SER A 308 -41.20 4.24 -6.77
C SER A 308 -42.50 3.51 -7.14
N TRP A 309 -43.50 4.26 -7.61
CA TRP A 309 -44.81 3.73 -8.02
C TRP A 309 -44.74 2.69 -9.15
N ASP A 310 -43.69 2.74 -9.95
CA ASP A 310 -43.39 1.76 -10.99
C ASP A 310 -42.67 0.51 -10.47
N GLY A 311 -42.46 0.38 -9.15
CA GLY A 311 -41.82 -0.79 -8.53
C GLY A 311 -40.31 -0.84 -8.70
N TYR A 312 -39.63 0.31 -8.76
CA TYR A 312 -38.18 0.41 -8.87
C TYR A 312 -37.55 1.27 -7.77
N ILE A 313 -36.28 0.99 -7.48
CA ILE A 313 -35.39 1.86 -6.70
C ILE A 313 -34.24 2.34 -7.59
N GLU A 314 -33.82 3.59 -7.40
CA GLU A 314 -32.64 4.12 -8.08
C GLU A 314 -31.40 3.92 -7.21
N VAL A 315 -30.38 3.26 -7.76
CA VAL A 315 -29.09 3.02 -7.10
C VAL A 315 -27.97 3.24 -8.10
N ARG A 316 -27.01 4.12 -7.77
CA ARG A 316 -25.84 4.46 -8.61
C ARG A 316 -26.19 4.83 -10.07
N GLY A 317 -27.35 5.44 -10.28
CA GLY A 317 -27.82 5.92 -11.59
C GLY A 317 -28.54 4.88 -12.45
N ASN A 318 -28.78 3.67 -11.93
CA ASN A 318 -29.63 2.66 -12.57
C ASN A 318 -30.88 2.40 -11.71
N ARG A 319 -31.95 1.92 -12.35
CA ARG A 319 -33.20 1.50 -11.72
C ARG A 319 -33.24 -0.02 -11.56
N TYR A 320 -33.48 -0.48 -10.35
CA TYR A 320 -33.58 -1.90 -10.00
C TYR A 320 -34.99 -2.23 -9.54
N SER A 321 -35.61 -3.24 -10.15
CA SER A 321 -36.97 -3.65 -9.81
C SER A 321 -37.03 -4.20 -8.39
N VAL A 322 -38.09 -3.91 -7.65
CA VAL A 322 -38.42 -4.49 -6.34
C VAL A 322 -39.82 -5.09 -6.42
N PRO A 323 -40.14 -6.16 -5.67
CA PRO A 323 -41.49 -6.72 -5.68
C PRO A 323 -42.57 -5.66 -5.44
N ALA A 324 -43.65 -5.75 -6.22
CA ALA A 324 -44.76 -4.79 -6.28
C ALA A 324 -45.37 -4.46 -4.91
N GLU A 325 -45.37 -5.42 -3.99
CA GLU A 325 -45.89 -5.29 -2.63
C GLU A 325 -45.16 -4.22 -1.79
N TRP A 326 -43.96 -3.80 -2.22
CA TRP A 326 -43.15 -2.79 -1.54
C TRP A 326 -43.26 -1.39 -2.15
N VAL A 327 -44.08 -1.21 -3.19
CA VAL A 327 -44.30 0.10 -3.83
C VAL A 327 -44.72 1.16 -2.80
N GLY A 328 -44.12 2.35 -2.89
CA GLY A 328 -44.36 3.49 -2.00
C GLY A 328 -43.69 3.38 -0.63
N ARG A 329 -43.18 2.20 -0.25
CA ARG A 329 -42.51 1.96 1.04
C ARG A 329 -41.02 2.30 0.97
N THR A 330 -40.45 2.60 2.13
CA THR A 330 -39.01 2.76 2.28
C THR A 330 -38.36 1.40 2.53
N VAL A 331 -37.33 1.09 1.76
CA VAL A 331 -36.52 -0.13 1.88
C VAL A 331 -35.07 0.23 2.22
N THR A 332 -34.39 -0.67 2.90
CA THR A 332 -32.95 -0.56 3.16
C THR A 332 -32.20 -1.28 2.06
N VAL A 333 -31.16 -0.64 1.55
CA VAL A 333 -30.33 -1.13 0.46
C VAL A 333 -28.93 -1.35 1.01
N ARG A 334 -28.41 -2.58 0.81
CA ARG A 334 -27.03 -2.94 1.09
C ARG A 334 -26.29 -3.16 -0.21
N ILE A 335 -25.20 -2.42 -0.40
CA ILE A 335 -24.35 -2.55 -1.58
C ILE A 335 -23.03 -3.19 -1.13
N GLY A 336 -22.85 -4.46 -1.47
CA GLY A 336 -21.62 -5.18 -1.18
C GLY A 336 -20.46 -4.70 -2.03
N LEU A 337 -19.24 -4.92 -1.53
CA LEU A 337 -18.01 -4.72 -2.30
C LEU A 337 -17.83 -5.76 -3.42
N ASP A 338 -18.63 -6.83 -3.39
CA ASP A 338 -18.82 -7.81 -4.48
C ASP A 338 -19.76 -7.31 -5.59
N GLU A 339 -20.08 -6.02 -5.59
CA GLU A 339 -21.01 -5.37 -6.51
C GLU A 339 -22.44 -5.95 -6.46
N ARG A 340 -22.80 -6.65 -5.38
CA ARG A 340 -24.17 -7.13 -5.18
C ARG A 340 -25.01 -6.13 -4.42
N LEU A 341 -26.16 -5.83 -5.00
CA LEU A 341 -27.22 -5.03 -4.41
C LEU A 341 -28.21 -5.95 -3.70
N ARG A 342 -28.45 -5.73 -2.42
CA ARG A 342 -29.45 -6.46 -1.63
C ARG A 342 -30.45 -5.48 -1.04
N VAL A 343 -31.72 -5.72 -1.26
CA VAL A 343 -32.82 -4.85 -0.82
C VAL A 343 -33.56 -5.54 0.30
N TYR A 344 -33.75 -4.83 1.41
CA TYR A 344 -34.38 -5.32 2.62
C TYR A 344 -35.61 -4.49 3.00
N ALA A 345 -36.68 -5.18 3.36
CA ALA A 345 -37.81 -4.59 4.06
C ALA A 345 -37.76 -5.01 5.53
N GLY A 346 -37.30 -4.11 6.41
CA GLY A 346 -36.89 -4.48 7.76
C GLY A 346 -35.70 -5.45 7.70
N GLU A 347 -35.88 -6.66 8.23
CA GLU A 347 -34.86 -7.72 8.21
C GLU A 347 -35.01 -8.70 7.04
N ALA A 348 -36.14 -8.67 6.31
CA ALA A 348 -36.41 -9.59 5.22
C ALA A 348 -35.70 -9.13 3.94
N LEU A 349 -34.91 -10.02 3.32
CA LEU A 349 -34.34 -9.80 1.99
C LEU A 349 -35.46 -9.95 0.94
N VAL A 350 -35.78 -8.87 0.24
CA VAL A 350 -36.90 -8.82 -0.71
C VAL A 350 -36.46 -8.78 -2.18
N ALA A 351 -35.23 -8.34 -2.46
CA ALA A 351 -34.66 -8.38 -3.80
C ALA A 351 -33.14 -8.46 -3.77
N GLN A 352 -32.55 -9.05 -4.80
CA GLN A 352 -31.10 -9.08 -5.01
C GLN A 352 -30.78 -8.83 -6.49
N HIS A 353 -29.77 -8.02 -6.75
CA HIS A 353 -29.28 -7.72 -8.09
C HIS A 353 -27.76 -7.66 -8.14
N GLN A 354 -27.19 -7.89 -9.33
CA GLN A 354 -25.82 -7.47 -9.63
C GLN A 354 -25.86 -6.00 -10.05
N LEU A 355 -24.96 -5.17 -9.50
CA LEU A 355 -24.81 -3.81 -9.98
C LEU A 355 -24.37 -3.79 -11.44
N GLN A 356 -24.82 -2.77 -12.16
CA GLN A 356 -24.54 -2.57 -13.57
C GLN A 356 -23.83 -1.23 -13.76
N ALA A 357 -23.15 -1.07 -14.89
CA ALA A 357 -22.60 0.22 -15.29
C ALA A 357 -23.71 1.28 -15.36
N ARG A 358 -23.40 2.53 -15.03
CA ARG A 358 -24.36 3.66 -14.87
C ARG A 358 -25.28 3.91 -16.09
N GLN A 359 -24.92 3.40 -17.26
CA GLN A 359 -25.63 3.57 -18.53
C GLN A 359 -26.58 2.43 -18.88
N HIS A 360 -26.73 1.41 -18.02
CA HIS A 360 -27.62 0.28 -18.27
C HIS A 360 -29.10 0.69 -18.18
N GLY A 361 -29.41 1.66 -17.32
CA GLY A 361 -30.74 2.24 -17.20
C GLY A 361 -31.65 1.41 -16.28
N TRP A 362 -32.07 0.22 -16.71
CA TRP A 362 -33.09 -0.58 -16.03
C TRP A 362 -32.65 -2.03 -15.85
N VAL A 363 -32.78 -2.55 -14.64
CA VAL A 363 -32.51 -3.94 -14.28
C VAL A 363 -33.78 -4.51 -13.65
N SER A 364 -34.46 -5.37 -14.40
CA SER A 364 -35.78 -5.89 -14.03
C SER A 364 -35.74 -7.40 -13.82
N VAL A 365 -36.37 -7.84 -12.74
CA VAL A 365 -36.69 -9.24 -12.46
C VAL A 365 -38.18 -9.41 -12.73
N PRO A 366 -38.58 -10.17 -13.77
CA PRO A 366 -39.98 -10.26 -14.21
C PRO A 366 -40.96 -10.61 -13.08
N GLU A 367 -40.55 -11.49 -12.17
CA GLU A 367 -41.35 -11.98 -11.06
C GLU A 367 -41.78 -10.87 -10.11
N HIS A 368 -40.96 -9.82 -9.95
CA HIS A 368 -41.25 -8.72 -9.04
C HIS A 368 -42.56 -7.99 -9.39
N HIS A 369 -42.92 -7.98 -10.66
CA HIS A 369 -44.04 -7.21 -11.18
C HIS A 369 -45.14 -8.09 -11.78
N ALA A 370 -44.97 -9.42 -11.77
CA ALA A 370 -45.92 -10.35 -12.35
C ALA A 370 -47.35 -10.13 -11.83
N ALA A 371 -47.51 -9.89 -10.52
CA ALA A 371 -48.80 -9.60 -9.90
C ALA A 371 -49.41 -8.27 -10.38
N LEU A 372 -48.58 -7.23 -10.55
CA LEU A 372 -49.00 -5.93 -11.11
C LEU A 372 -49.50 -6.11 -12.56
N TRP A 373 -48.73 -6.80 -13.40
CA TRP A 373 -49.11 -7.08 -14.78
C TRP A 373 -50.42 -7.88 -14.87
N GLN A 374 -50.59 -8.92 -14.06
CA GLN A 374 -51.83 -9.69 -14.02
C GLN A 374 -53.04 -8.85 -13.59
N ALA A 375 -52.85 -7.89 -12.67
CA ALA A 375 -53.93 -6.99 -12.25
C ALA A 375 -54.27 -5.93 -13.32
N THR A 376 -53.27 -5.41 -14.02
CA THR A 376 -53.44 -4.33 -15.01
C THR A 376 -53.97 -4.84 -16.35
N LEU A 377 -53.60 -6.06 -16.73
CA LEU A 377 -54.08 -6.73 -17.96
C LEU A 377 -55.49 -7.33 -17.83
N LYS A 378 -56.18 -7.12 -16.70
CA LYS A 378 -57.64 -7.34 -16.62
C LYS A 378 -58.35 -6.27 -17.45
N VAL A 379 -58.21 -6.37 -18.77
CA VAL A 379 -59.01 -5.63 -19.73
C VAL A 379 -60.42 -6.22 -19.63
N GLU A 380 -61.42 -5.42 -19.28
CA GLU A 380 -62.81 -5.83 -19.44
C GLU A 380 -63.03 -6.14 -20.93
N PRO A 381 -63.35 -7.39 -21.32
CA PRO A 381 -63.78 -7.67 -22.68
C PRO A 381 -65.16 -7.04 -22.85
N ARG A 382 -65.22 -5.82 -23.39
CA ARG A 382 -66.49 -5.19 -23.75
C ARG A 382 -66.94 -5.74 -25.10
N PRO A 383 -68.21 -6.15 -25.24
CA PRO A 383 -68.78 -6.48 -26.54
C PRO A 383 -68.60 -5.30 -27.51
N LEU A 384 -68.28 -5.57 -28.78
CA LEU A 384 -68.12 -4.55 -29.82
C LEU A 384 -69.34 -3.62 -29.93
N GLN A 385 -70.53 -4.11 -29.57
CA GLN A 385 -71.80 -3.37 -29.50
C GLN A 385 -71.73 -2.10 -28.64
N VAL A 386 -70.89 -2.07 -27.59
CA VAL A 386 -70.70 -0.90 -26.72
C VAL A 386 -70.04 0.27 -27.47
N TYR A 387 -69.29 -0.01 -28.53
CA TYR A 387 -68.65 1.00 -29.37
C TYR A 387 -69.50 1.39 -30.59
N GLU A 388 -70.43 0.51 -31.00
CA GLU A 388 -71.37 0.77 -32.09
C GLU A 388 -72.42 1.83 -31.69
N GLU A 389 -72.86 1.86 -30.43
CA GLU A 389 -73.79 2.90 -29.93
C GLU A 389 -73.17 4.31 -29.93
N VAL A 390 -71.85 4.43 -29.71
CA VAL A 390 -71.15 5.72 -29.72
C VAL A 390 -70.93 6.23 -31.16
N ALA A 391 -70.88 5.33 -32.15
CA ALA A 391 -70.75 5.67 -33.56
C ALA A 391 -72.09 6.06 -34.22
N GLN A 392 -73.23 5.84 -33.57
CA GLN A 392 -74.56 6.21 -34.06
C GLN A 392 -75.03 7.61 -33.62
N TRP A 393 -74.17 8.38 -32.96
CA TRP A 393 -74.41 9.78 -32.56
C TRP A 393 -73.62 10.80 -33.43
N ASN A 394 -73.64 10.60 -34.74
CA ASN A 394 -73.37 11.62 -35.76
C ASN A 394 -74.56 11.66 -36.71
#